data_AF-A0A6G9HHW4-F1
#
_entry.id   AF-A0A6G9HHW4-F1
#
_cell.length_a   1.000
_cell.length_b   1.000
_cell.length_c   1.000
_cell.angle_alpha   90.00
_cell.angle_beta   90.00
_cell.angle_gamma   90.00
#
_symmetry.space_group_name_H-M   'P 1'
#
loop_
_entity.id
_entity.type
_entity.pdbx_description
1 polymer ?
#
loop_
_entity_poly.entity_id
_entity_poly.type
_entity_poly.pdbx_seq_one_letter_code
_entity_poly.pdbx_strand_id
1 'polypeptide(L)'
;MAAEHVQTIDLTNFSGRIFFLADPHGHYSALCNLIQSVTKPEEEIVIFSTGNLFDYGPEPIELMKAINSGFFDGRFVRHFSAAGAGEEMLKKLLPLNKDRRTFYPSTYLNERWCVMGGKWHKAVNRYYLEEEIKTS
;
A
#
# COMPACT_ATOMS: atom_id res chain seq x y z
N MET A 1 -26.36 -0.93 -1.24
CA MET A 1 -25.49 -0.93 -0.04
C MET A 1 -24.09 -0.47 -0.39
N ALA A 2 -23.94 0.79 -0.84
CA ALA A 2 -22.62 1.37 -1.17
C ALA A 2 -22.13 2.39 -0.13
N ALA A 3 -23.02 2.82 0.78
CA ALA A 3 -22.76 3.92 1.71
C ALA A 3 -21.91 3.55 2.94
N GLU A 4 -21.79 2.27 3.30
CA GLU A 4 -21.09 1.84 4.54
C GLU A 4 -19.55 1.90 4.44
N HIS A 5 -19.00 2.14 3.26
CA HIS A 5 -17.54 2.22 3.04
C HIS A 5 -17.10 3.50 2.31
N VAL A 6 -17.97 4.53 2.27
CA VAL A 6 -17.61 5.82 1.68
C VAL A 6 -16.77 6.61 2.69
N GLN A 7 -15.51 6.83 2.34
CA GLN A 7 -14.65 7.77 3.06
C GLN A 7 -14.75 9.15 2.39
N THR A 8 -15.26 10.14 3.12
CA THR A 8 -15.23 11.54 2.66
C THR A 8 -13.89 12.15 3.05
N ILE A 9 -13.19 12.70 2.06
CA ILE A 9 -11.92 13.40 2.26
C ILE A 9 -12.14 14.87 1.89
N ASP A 10 -12.05 15.76 2.88
CA ASP A 10 -12.21 17.20 2.66
C ASP A 10 -10.91 17.80 2.12
N LEU A 11 -10.99 18.34 0.90
CA LEU A 11 -9.91 19.04 0.21
C LEU A 11 -10.32 20.47 -0.17
N THR A 12 -11.38 21.03 0.45
CA THR A 12 -11.99 22.31 0.03
C THR A 12 -10.98 23.47 0.00
N ASN A 13 -10.02 23.49 0.92
CA ASN A 13 -8.98 24.52 1.00
C ASN A 13 -7.59 23.99 0.59
N PHE A 14 -7.51 22.83 -0.07
CA PHE A 14 -6.25 22.26 -0.50
C PHE A 14 -5.73 22.99 -1.75
N SER A 15 -4.53 23.53 -1.66
CA SER A 15 -3.89 24.29 -2.75
C SER A 15 -2.69 23.58 -3.39
N GLY A 16 -2.36 22.39 -2.89
CA GLY A 16 -1.32 21.53 -3.44
C GLY A 16 -1.79 20.73 -4.65
N ARG A 17 -1.11 19.62 -4.94
CA ARG A 17 -1.41 18.78 -6.10
C ARG A 17 -2.10 17.48 -5.73
N ILE A 18 -3.11 17.13 -6.52
CA ILE A 18 -3.85 15.88 -6.38
C ILE A 18 -3.53 14.98 -7.58
N PHE A 19 -3.18 13.73 -7.30
CA PHE A 19 -3.00 12.69 -8.31
C PHE A 19 -4.00 11.55 -8.13
N PHE A 20 -4.45 11.01 -9.25
CA PHE A 20 -5.16 9.73 -9.30
C PHE A 20 -4.24 8.70 -9.96
N LEU A 21 -3.89 7.65 -9.23
CA LEU A 21 -2.89 6.66 -9.59
C LEU A 21 -3.53 5.28 -9.71
N ALA A 22 -3.45 4.67 -10.88
CA ALA A 22 -3.86 3.29 -11.04
C ALA A 22 -2.74 2.35 -10.57
N ASP A 23 -3.09 1.41 -9.72
CA ASP A 23 -2.35 0.17 -9.39
C ASP A 23 -0.82 0.32 -9.28
N PRO A 24 -0.32 0.87 -8.15
CA PRO A 24 1.11 1.12 -7.94
C PRO A 24 1.99 -0.13 -7.93
N HIS A 25 1.41 -1.28 -7.57
CA HIS A 25 2.01 -2.60 -7.70
C HIS A 25 3.45 -2.68 -7.15
N GLY A 26 3.77 -2.07 -6.01
CA GLY A 26 5.11 -2.17 -5.42
C GLY A 26 6.23 -1.49 -6.21
N HIS A 27 5.95 -0.57 -7.13
CA HIS A 27 6.96 0.18 -7.89
C HIS A 27 7.36 1.50 -7.19
N TYR A 28 7.94 1.39 -5.98
CA TYR A 28 8.31 2.54 -5.15
C TYR A 28 9.19 3.57 -5.88
N SER A 29 10.33 3.16 -6.41
CA SER A 29 11.28 4.08 -7.05
C SER A 29 10.68 4.79 -8.26
N ALA A 30 9.85 4.07 -9.04
CA ALA A 30 9.17 4.68 -10.18
C ALA A 30 8.16 5.76 -9.74
N LEU A 31 7.42 5.51 -8.66
CA LEU A 31 6.49 6.48 -8.10
C LEU A 31 7.22 7.71 -7.53
N CYS A 32 8.34 7.52 -6.80
CA CYS A 32 9.15 8.64 -6.31
C CYS A 32 9.69 9.50 -7.46
N ASN A 33 10.24 8.88 -8.50
CA ASN A 33 10.72 9.59 -9.69
C ASN A 33 9.60 10.36 -10.38
N LEU A 34 8.41 9.76 -10.51
CA LEU A 34 7.24 10.43 -11.06
C LEU A 34 6.92 11.67 -10.22
N ILE A 35 6.72 11.51 -8.91
CA ILE A 35 6.40 12.61 -7.99
C ILE A 35 7.41 13.75 -8.12
N GLN A 36 8.71 13.45 -8.09
CA GLN A 36 9.76 14.47 -8.19
C GLN A 36 9.76 15.18 -9.56
N SER A 37 9.46 14.46 -10.64
CA SER A 37 9.44 15.02 -12.00
C SER A 37 8.28 16.00 -12.23
N VAL A 38 7.18 15.85 -11.49
CA VAL A 38 5.96 16.65 -11.69
C VAL A 38 5.64 17.61 -10.53
N THR A 39 6.42 17.63 -9.45
CA THR A 39 6.16 18.48 -8.27
C THR A 39 7.39 19.24 -7.76
N LYS A 40 7.16 20.37 -7.11
CA LYS A 40 8.21 21.16 -6.44
C LYS A 40 8.49 20.63 -5.01
N PRO A 41 9.71 20.76 -4.47
CA PRO A 41 10.10 20.30 -3.12
C PRO A 41 9.08 20.56 -2.01
N GLU A 42 8.56 21.79 -1.95
CA GLU A 42 7.66 22.26 -0.88
C GLU A 42 6.17 22.02 -1.19
N GLU A 43 5.84 21.40 -2.32
CA GLU A 43 4.45 21.24 -2.76
C GLU A 43 3.75 20.17 -1.89
N GLU A 44 2.60 20.50 -1.31
CA GLU A 44 1.77 19.49 -0.67
C GLU A 44 1.16 18.56 -1.72
N ILE A 45 1.21 17.26 -1.47
CA ILE A 45 0.79 16.25 -2.43
C ILE A 45 -0.23 15.32 -1.81
N VAL A 46 -1.31 15.08 -2.55
CA VAL A 46 -2.30 14.05 -2.23
C VAL A 46 -2.37 13.06 -3.39
N ILE A 47 -2.31 11.77 -3.09
CA ILE A 47 -2.48 10.70 -4.07
C ILE A 47 -3.69 9.87 -3.69
N PHE A 48 -4.55 9.60 -4.67
CA PHE A 48 -5.63 8.64 -4.60
C PHE A 48 -5.31 7.46 -5.51
N SER A 49 -5.24 6.26 -4.97
CA SER A 49 -5.01 5.05 -5.75
C SER A 49 -6.20 4.11 -5.78
N THR A 50 -6.28 3.32 -6.85
CA THR A 50 -7.37 2.36 -7.09
C THR A 50 -7.16 1.01 -6.38
N GLY A 51 -6.09 0.87 -5.59
CA GLY A 51 -5.71 -0.38 -4.94
C GLY A 51 -4.49 -1.02 -5.59
N ASN A 52 -4.29 -2.31 -5.33
CA ASN A 52 -3.18 -3.11 -5.82
C ASN A 52 -1.82 -2.46 -5.54
N LEU A 53 -1.57 -2.16 -4.27
CA LEU A 53 -0.44 -1.32 -3.87
C LEU A 53 0.90 -2.05 -3.90
N PHE A 54 0.92 -3.38 -3.81
CA PHE A 54 2.12 -4.11 -3.36
C PHE A 54 2.40 -5.45 -4.06
N ASP A 55 1.61 -5.82 -5.07
CA ASP A 55 1.83 -7.01 -5.89
C ASP A 55 2.64 -6.70 -7.16
N TYR A 56 3.29 -7.70 -7.74
CA TYR A 56 4.15 -7.68 -8.95
C TYR A 56 5.46 -6.85 -8.96
N GLY A 57 5.52 -5.67 -8.34
CA GLY A 57 6.70 -4.82 -8.41
C GLY A 57 7.85 -5.24 -7.48
N PRO A 58 9.03 -4.63 -7.68
CA PRO A 58 10.26 -5.03 -6.99
C PRO A 58 10.38 -4.50 -5.56
N GLU A 59 9.65 -3.43 -5.21
CA GLU A 59 9.83 -2.66 -3.97
C GLU A 59 8.52 -2.51 -3.16
N PRO A 60 7.78 -3.60 -2.91
CA PRO A 60 6.48 -3.52 -2.24
C PRO A 60 6.60 -3.13 -0.76
N ILE A 61 7.69 -3.48 -0.08
CA ILE A 61 7.91 -3.12 1.32
C ILE A 61 8.17 -1.62 1.44
N GLU A 62 9.05 -1.08 0.59
CA GLU A 62 9.43 0.31 0.55
C GLU A 62 8.21 1.19 0.26
N LEU A 63 7.38 0.78 -0.71
CA LEU A 63 6.14 1.48 -1.02
C LEU A 63 5.18 1.49 0.15
N MET A 64 4.97 0.35 0.82
CA MET A 64 4.07 0.28 1.97
C MET A 64 4.60 1.10 3.17
N LYS A 65 5.92 1.11 3.40
CA LYS A 65 6.57 1.97 4.41
C LYS A 65 6.34 3.45 4.10
N ALA A 66 6.53 3.86 2.85
CA ALA A 66 6.33 5.24 2.40
C ALA A 66 4.87 5.68 2.51
N ILE A 67 3.92 4.83 2.14
CA ILE A 67 2.48 5.09 2.30
C ILE A 67 2.13 5.29 3.79
N ASN A 68 2.66 4.47 4.68
CA ASN A 68 2.37 4.54 6.11
C ASN A 68 3.02 5.76 6.79
N SER A 69 4.26 6.07 6.45
CA SER A 69 4.97 7.24 7.00
C SER A 69 4.52 8.56 6.37
N GLY A 70 3.93 8.51 5.17
CA GLY A 70 3.63 9.68 4.35
C GLY A 70 4.87 10.29 3.70
N PHE A 71 6.03 9.62 3.71
CA PHE A 71 7.28 10.13 3.14
C PHE A 71 7.76 9.28 1.95
N PHE A 72 7.86 9.92 0.80
CA PHE A 72 8.31 9.34 -0.47
C PHE A 72 9.57 10.06 -0.91
N ASP A 73 10.73 9.45 -0.67
CA ASP A 73 12.06 9.99 -1.01
C ASP A 73 12.20 11.49 -0.68
N GLY A 74 11.98 11.82 0.60
CA GLY A 74 12.06 13.19 1.11
C GLY A 74 10.84 14.09 0.82
N ARG A 75 9.79 13.58 0.16
CA ARG A 75 8.54 14.33 -0.09
C ARG A 75 7.44 13.87 0.84
N PHE A 76 6.75 14.84 1.48
CA PHE A 76 5.55 14.54 2.25
C PHE A 76 4.35 14.36 1.31
N VAL A 77 3.73 13.18 1.36
CA VAL A 77 2.62 12.79 0.48
C VAL A 77 1.54 12.14 1.33
N ARG A 78 0.31 12.69 1.27
CA ARG A 78 -0.85 12.02 1.84
C ARG A 78 -1.41 11.04 0.82
N HIS A 79 -1.33 9.77 1.12
CA HIS A 79 -1.77 8.71 0.20
C HIS A 79 -3.06 8.04 0.69
N PHE A 80 -4.08 8.03 -0.17
CA PHE A 80 -5.34 7.34 0.03
C PHE A 80 -5.47 6.23 -1.02
N SER A 81 -6.09 5.12 -0.65
CA SER A 81 -6.28 3.99 -1.56
C SER A 81 -7.63 3.34 -1.35
N ALA A 82 -8.27 2.95 -2.45
CA ALA A 82 -9.28 1.89 -2.42
C ALA A 82 -8.61 0.53 -2.18
N ALA A 83 -9.41 -0.49 -1.82
CA ALA A 83 -8.93 -1.87 -1.79
C ALA A 83 -9.06 -2.48 -3.19
N GLY A 84 -7.93 -2.95 -3.75
CA GLY A 84 -7.87 -3.67 -5.01
C GLY A 84 -7.95 -5.18 -4.83
N ALA A 85 -7.78 -5.92 -5.92
CA ALA A 85 -7.80 -7.38 -5.90
C ALA A 85 -6.65 -7.98 -5.07
N GLY A 86 -5.47 -7.34 -5.09
CA GLY A 86 -4.31 -7.72 -4.29
C GLY A 86 -4.59 -7.63 -2.79
N GLU A 87 -5.19 -6.53 -2.33
CA GLU A 87 -5.60 -6.34 -0.94
C GLU A 87 -6.66 -7.35 -0.51
N GLU A 88 -7.67 -7.62 -1.35
CA GLU A 88 -8.72 -8.59 -1.06
C GLU A 88 -8.18 -10.03 -0.99
N MET A 89 -7.19 -10.36 -1.81
CA MET A 89 -6.51 -11.65 -1.75
C MET A 89 -5.67 -11.79 -0.48
N LEU A 90 -4.94 -10.74 -0.09
CA LEU A 90 -4.17 -10.71 1.14
C LEU A 90 -5.06 -10.91 2.38
N LYS A 91 -6.22 -10.24 2.45
CA LYS A 91 -7.19 -10.42 3.55
C LYS A 91 -7.61 -11.87 3.76
N LYS A 92 -7.76 -12.64 2.66
CA LYS A 92 -8.12 -14.07 2.71
C LYS A 92 -6.98 -14.96 3.20
N LEU A 93 -5.74 -14.51 3.06
CA LEU A 93 -4.54 -15.26 3.47
C LEU A 93 -4.13 -14.95 4.91
N LEU A 94 -4.49 -13.77 5.40
CA LEU A 94 -4.28 -13.41 6.80
C LEU A 94 -5.33 -14.10 7.68
N PRO A 95 -4.95 -14.77 8.78
CA PRO A 95 -5.93 -15.36 9.68
C PRO A 95 -6.87 -14.28 10.22
N LEU A 96 -8.18 -14.54 10.10
CA LEU A 96 -9.27 -13.68 10.57
C LEU A 96 -9.29 -13.52 12.10
N ASN A 97 -8.65 -14.44 12.83
CA ASN A 97 -8.65 -14.46 14.28
C ASN A 97 -7.30 -13.95 14.82
N LYS A 98 -7.32 -12.80 15.51
CA LYS A 98 -6.13 -12.12 16.08
C LYS A 98 -5.35 -12.99 17.08
N ASP A 99 -6.00 -13.99 17.67
CA ASP A 99 -5.45 -14.85 18.73
C ASP A 99 -4.97 -16.22 18.21
N ARG A 100 -5.31 -16.58 16.96
CA ARG A 100 -4.84 -17.81 16.30
C ARG A 100 -3.94 -17.46 15.12
N ARG A 101 -2.78 -16.90 15.45
CA ARG A 101 -1.70 -16.58 14.50
C ARG A 101 -0.83 -17.81 14.21
N THR A 102 -1.46 -18.97 14.00
CA THR A 102 -0.76 -20.17 13.58
C THR A 102 -0.67 -20.14 12.06
N PHE A 103 0.56 -20.15 11.56
CA PHE A 103 0.90 -20.20 10.14
C PHE A 103 0.15 -21.36 9.47
N TYR A 104 -0.70 -21.07 8.48
CA TYR A 104 -1.34 -22.12 7.67
C TYR A 104 -0.34 -22.57 6.58
N PRO A 105 0.00 -23.87 6.49
CA PRO A 105 0.85 -24.37 5.43
C PRO A 105 0.14 -24.25 4.08
N SER A 106 0.94 -24.16 3.02
CA SER A 106 0.60 -23.95 1.60
C SER A 106 -0.84 -24.30 1.21
N THR A 107 -1.68 -23.28 1.07
CA THR A 107 -2.94 -23.38 0.32
C THR A 107 -2.70 -22.94 -1.12
N TYR A 108 -3.50 -23.46 -2.07
CA TYR A 108 -3.49 -23.02 -3.48
C TYR A 108 -3.56 -21.48 -3.62
N LEU A 109 -4.30 -20.81 -2.74
CA LEU A 109 -4.40 -19.35 -2.71
C LEU A 109 -3.08 -18.70 -2.28
N ASN A 110 -2.36 -19.26 -1.31
CA ASN A 110 -1.06 -18.75 -0.88
C ASN A 110 0.01 -18.97 -1.97
N GLU A 111 -0.01 -20.12 -2.63
CA GLU A 111 0.90 -20.39 -3.76
C GLU A 111 0.61 -19.44 -4.93
N ARG A 112 -0.65 -19.27 -5.30
CA ARG A 112 -1.07 -18.32 -6.33
C ARG A 112 -0.67 -16.89 -5.96
N TRP A 113 -0.86 -16.49 -4.70
CA TRP A 113 -0.43 -15.18 -4.21
C TRP A 113 1.08 -14.95 -4.35
N CYS A 114 1.86 -15.96 -3.96
CA CYS A 114 3.31 -15.93 -4.11
C CYS A 114 3.77 -15.83 -5.58
N VAL A 115 3.03 -16.45 -6.51
CA VAL A 115 3.30 -16.35 -7.94
C VAL A 115 2.96 -14.96 -8.48
N MET A 116 1.93 -14.30 -7.95
CA MET A 116 1.52 -12.94 -8.35
C MET A 116 2.30 -11.83 -7.63
N GLY A 117 3.49 -12.11 -7.11
CA GLY A 117 4.37 -11.10 -6.49
C GLY A 117 4.20 -10.92 -4.98
N GLY A 118 3.28 -11.62 -4.33
CA GLY A 118 3.09 -11.59 -2.88
C GLY A 118 4.17 -12.30 -2.04
N LYS A 119 5.27 -12.74 -2.65
CA LYS A 119 6.35 -13.53 -2.00
C LYS A 119 7.06 -12.80 -0.87
N TRP A 120 7.11 -11.47 -0.90
CA TRP A 120 7.77 -10.65 0.13
C TRP A 120 7.17 -10.84 1.53
N HIS A 121 5.87 -11.17 1.62
CA HIS A 121 5.22 -11.53 2.89
C HIS A 121 5.77 -12.81 3.55
N LYS A 122 6.45 -13.69 2.79
CA LYS A 122 7.12 -14.86 3.37
C LYS A 122 8.48 -14.50 3.97
N ALA A 123 9.16 -13.50 3.42
CA ALA A 123 10.42 -12.98 3.96
C ALA A 123 10.18 -12.10 5.18
N VAL A 124 9.09 -11.33 5.16
CA VAL A 124 8.69 -10.46 6.26
C VAL A 124 7.58 -11.16 7.05
N ASN A 125 7.99 -11.92 8.06
CA ASN A 125 7.07 -12.50 9.03
C ASN A 125 6.06 -11.42 9.47
N ARG A 126 4.76 -11.69 9.44
CA ARG A 126 3.71 -10.68 9.69
C ARG A 126 3.94 -9.85 10.96
N TYR A 127 4.56 -10.45 11.97
CA TYR A 127 4.99 -9.75 13.19
C TYR A 127 6.00 -8.64 12.90
N TYR A 128 6.98 -8.89 12.04
CA TYR A 128 7.97 -7.91 11.60
C TYR A 128 7.33 -6.78 10.77
N LEU A 129 6.33 -7.10 9.93
CA LEU A 129 5.61 -6.10 9.14
C LEU A 129 4.75 -5.18 10.02
N GLU A 130 3.97 -5.76 10.94
CA GLU A 130 3.15 -4.99 11.88
C GLU A 130 4.01 -4.23 12.91
N GLU A 131 5.21 -4.73 13.26
CA GLU A 131 6.16 -4.03 14.14
C GLU A 131 6.91 -2.91 13.41
N GLU A 132 7.48 -3.15 12.22
CA GLU A 132 8.18 -2.11 11.44
C GLU A 132 7.26 -0.96 11.00
N ILE A 133 5.99 -1.26 10.71
CA ILE A 133 4.97 -0.23 10.41
C ILE A 133 4.64 0.63 11.63
N LYS A 134 4.77 0.10 12.85
CA LYS A 134 4.40 0.80 14.10
C LYS A 134 5.56 1.56 14.76
N THR A 135 6.80 1.21 14.48
CA THR A 135 7.99 1.80 15.12
C THR A 135 8.66 2.92 14.32
N SER A 136 8.05 3.37 13.22
CA SER A 136 8.55 4.47 12.39
C SER A 136 7.59 5.67 12.42
#